data_AF-A0A502CMI0-F1
#
_entry.id   AF-A0A502CMI0-F1
#
_cell.length_a   1.000
_cell.length_b   1.000
_cell.length_c   1.000
_cell.angle_alpha   90.00
_cell.angle_beta   90.00
_cell.angle_gamma   90.00
#
_symmetry.space_group_name_H-M   'P 1'
#
loop_
_entity.id
_entity.type
_entity.pdbx_description
1 polymer ?
#
loop_
_entity_poly.entity_id
_entity_poly.type
_entity_poly.pdbx_seq_one_letter_code
_entity_poly.pdbx_strand_id
1 'polypeptide(L)'
;MGWGDLFGGRASEPVANAQDTVVATATRSVPLTGQDRWYVPVDGNRDRFVDPDGGMPLLHLIRYHSGGEHVLRLCEDATGLLMGPTDRRLAPAGIYVSNLRGESYHKTACRRGNFSPGTAVQLKREPNNSHDPFAVAITADADGAAVAAYVNKAKARTLAKLLDHGTDLAAVSLRGTSSNTACEQVSVLVTRADVMAHLLSPRPRHLPKPAHQR
;
A
#
# COMPACT_ATOMS: atom_id res chain seq x y z
N MET A 1 65.33 -12.38 44.39
CA MET A 1 66.53 -13.04 43.82
C MET A 1 66.04 -13.72 42.56
N GLY A 2 66.24 -13.29 41.33
CA GLY A 2 67.35 -12.60 40.68
C GLY A 2 67.90 -13.54 39.59
N TRP A 3 68.20 -12.98 38.40
CA TRP A 3 68.93 -13.57 37.26
C TRP A 3 68.08 -14.45 36.32
N GLY A 4 68.04 -14.26 34.99
CA GLY A 4 68.71 -13.31 34.11
C GLY A 4 68.34 -13.62 32.64
N ASP A 5 68.11 -12.56 31.87
CA ASP A 5 67.93 -12.54 30.41
C ASP A 5 69.13 -13.15 29.66
N LEU A 6 68.87 -13.76 28.49
CA LEU A 6 69.79 -13.68 27.35
C LEU A 6 68.99 -13.68 26.02
N PHE A 7 68.95 -12.49 25.43
CA PHE A 7 69.07 -12.14 23.99
C PHE A 7 68.34 -12.98 22.94
N GLY A 8 67.63 -12.43 21.94
CA GLY A 8 67.65 -11.08 21.38
C GLY A 8 67.49 -11.16 19.85
N GLY A 9 66.92 -10.14 19.21
CA GLY A 9 67.07 -9.92 17.76
C GLY A 9 65.77 -9.66 16.99
N ARG A 10 65.47 -8.37 16.81
CA ARG A 10 64.40 -7.79 15.96
C ARG A 10 64.61 -8.05 14.46
N ALA A 11 63.52 -8.08 13.70
CA ALA A 11 63.40 -7.30 12.46
C ALA A 11 61.92 -7.05 12.12
N SER A 12 61.68 -5.85 11.60
CA SER A 12 60.41 -5.17 11.33
C SER A 12 59.82 -5.46 9.94
N GLU A 13 58.47 -5.38 9.88
CA GLU A 13 57.48 -5.18 8.80
C GLU A 13 57.94 -4.84 7.35
N PRO A 14 57.18 -5.22 6.26
CA PRO A 14 55.83 -4.68 6.00
C PRO A 14 54.77 -5.54 5.22
N VAL A 15 53.49 -5.21 5.49
CA VAL A 15 52.30 -5.02 4.62
C VAL A 15 52.18 -5.78 3.28
N ALA A 16 51.11 -6.59 3.09
CA ALA A 16 50.15 -6.50 1.95
C ALA A 16 49.14 -7.68 1.85
N ASN A 17 47.90 -7.33 1.48
CA ASN A 17 46.85 -8.14 0.83
C ASN A 17 46.13 -9.24 1.60
N ALA A 18 45.10 -8.85 2.37
CA ALA A 18 43.89 -9.65 2.48
C ALA A 18 42.95 -9.26 1.33
N GLN A 19 42.86 -10.12 0.32
CA GLN A 19 41.83 -9.97 -0.72
C GLN A 19 40.48 -10.40 -0.14
N ASP A 20 39.61 -9.41 0.03
CA ASP A 20 38.17 -9.56 0.14
C ASP A 20 37.65 -10.48 -0.95
N THR A 21 37.18 -11.67 -0.57
CA THR A 21 36.31 -12.47 -1.42
C THR A 21 34.92 -12.48 -0.79
N VAL A 22 34.16 -11.42 -1.06
CA VAL A 22 32.72 -11.39 -0.82
C VAL A 22 32.09 -12.36 -1.82
N VAL A 23 31.73 -13.55 -1.36
CA VAL A 23 30.95 -14.51 -2.14
C VAL A 23 29.54 -13.93 -2.29
N ALA A 24 29.31 -13.25 -3.41
CA ALA A 24 27.99 -12.84 -3.85
C ALA A 24 27.11 -14.08 -3.95
N THR A 25 26.23 -14.27 -2.97
CA THR A 25 25.25 -15.34 -2.99
C THR A 25 24.21 -14.97 -4.04
N ALA A 26 24.39 -15.50 -5.25
CA ALA A 26 23.45 -15.34 -6.35
C ALA A 26 22.06 -15.81 -5.89
N THR A 27 21.16 -14.86 -5.69
CA THR A 27 19.76 -15.16 -5.37
C THR A 27 19.18 -15.89 -6.57
N ARG A 28 18.84 -17.16 -6.35
CA ARG A 28 18.25 -18.06 -7.35
C ARG A 28 16.97 -17.41 -7.89
N SER A 29 17.01 -16.95 -9.14
CA SER A 29 15.85 -16.36 -9.81
C SER A 29 14.78 -17.42 -9.99
N VAL A 30 13.71 -17.32 -9.19
CA VAL A 30 12.51 -18.12 -9.39
C VAL A 30 11.88 -17.67 -10.71
N PRO A 31 11.61 -18.56 -11.67
CA PRO A 31 11.00 -18.18 -12.93
C PRO A 31 9.60 -17.63 -12.66
N LEU A 32 9.42 -16.34 -12.92
CA LEU A 32 8.17 -15.62 -12.75
C LEU A 32 7.12 -16.19 -13.72
N THR A 33 5.97 -16.62 -13.20
CA THR A 33 4.83 -17.01 -14.03
C THR A 33 4.32 -15.78 -14.80
N GLY A 34 3.59 -15.97 -15.90
CA GLY A 34 3.17 -14.85 -16.77
C GLY A 34 2.44 -13.70 -16.05
N GLN A 35 1.78 -13.95 -14.91
CA GLN A 35 1.13 -12.94 -14.08
C GLN A 35 2.09 -12.19 -13.15
N ASP A 36 3.22 -12.78 -12.75
CA ASP A 36 4.21 -12.14 -11.89
C ASP A 36 4.93 -10.98 -12.59
N ARG A 37 4.90 -10.93 -13.93
CA ARG A 37 5.52 -9.84 -14.71
C ARG A 37 4.78 -8.50 -14.60
N TRP A 38 3.53 -8.51 -14.15
CA TRP A 38 2.72 -7.29 -14.08
C TRP A 38 2.74 -6.62 -12.71
N TYR A 39 3.22 -7.33 -11.69
CA TYR A 39 3.21 -6.85 -10.32
C TYR A 39 4.62 -6.57 -9.81
N VAL A 40 4.74 -5.60 -8.90
CA VAL A 40 6.03 -5.32 -8.25
C VAL A 40 6.46 -6.57 -7.46
N PRO A 41 7.68 -7.10 -7.70
CA PRO A 41 8.15 -8.28 -6.99
C PRO A 41 8.29 -8.00 -5.49
N VAL A 42 8.13 -9.04 -4.67
CA VAL A 42 8.46 -8.96 -3.24
C VAL A 42 9.98 -9.06 -3.13
N ASP A 43 10.64 -7.92 -2.91
CA ASP A 43 12.10 -7.74 -2.92
C ASP A 43 12.70 -7.62 -1.52
N GLY A 44 11.88 -7.71 -0.47
CA GLY A 44 12.31 -7.57 0.93
C GLY A 44 12.46 -6.12 1.40
N ASN A 45 12.40 -5.13 0.51
CA ASN A 45 12.44 -3.72 0.88
C ASN A 45 11.06 -3.27 1.39
N ARG A 46 10.92 -3.14 2.72
CA ARG A 46 9.66 -2.76 3.37
C ARG A 46 9.25 -1.32 3.09
N ASP A 47 10.22 -0.46 2.80
CA ASP A 47 10.05 0.98 2.68
C ASP A 47 10.13 1.44 1.21
N ARG A 48 10.00 0.51 0.25
CA ARG A 48 10.13 0.75 -1.19
C ARG A 48 9.29 1.93 -1.71
N PHE A 49 8.13 2.16 -1.12
CA PHE A 49 7.20 3.23 -1.54
C PHE A 49 7.17 4.41 -0.57
N VAL A 50 8.00 4.36 0.47
CA VAL A 50 8.21 5.50 1.35
C VAL A 50 9.23 6.38 0.68
N ASP A 51 8.90 7.65 0.48
CA ASP A 51 9.86 8.60 -0.03
C ASP A 51 10.98 8.81 1.01
N PRO A 52 12.27 8.64 0.64
CA PRO A 52 13.38 8.76 1.57
C PRO A 52 13.49 10.15 2.23
N ASP A 53 13.03 11.20 1.54
CA ASP A 53 13.07 12.58 1.99
C ASP A 53 11.78 13.00 2.72
N GLY A 54 10.88 12.05 2.98
CA GLY A 54 9.58 12.30 3.61
C GLY A 54 8.55 12.94 2.65
N GLY A 55 8.84 12.92 1.35
CA GLY A 55 7.96 13.37 0.28
C GLY A 55 6.78 12.44 -0.01
N MET A 56 6.26 12.52 -1.23
CA MET A 56 5.09 11.75 -1.64
C MET A 56 5.47 10.32 -2.04
N PRO A 57 4.64 9.30 -1.74
CA PRO A 57 4.89 7.94 -2.17
C PRO A 57 5.09 7.85 -3.69
N LEU A 58 6.05 7.03 -4.15
CA LEU A 58 6.38 6.86 -5.58
C LEU A 58 5.35 5.98 -6.32
N LEU A 59 4.07 6.28 -6.17
CA LEU A 59 2.92 5.52 -6.63
C LEU A 59 1.86 6.46 -7.20
N HIS A 60 1.15 6.01 -8.24
CA HIS A 60 -0.07 6.67 -8.72
C HIS A 60 -1.20 5.66 -8.90
N LEU A 61 -2.44 6.13 -8.73
CA LEU A 61 -3.64 5.40 -9.12
C LEU A 61 -3.84 5.52 -10.63
N ILE A 62 -4.02 4.37 -11.27
CA ILE A 62 -4.29 4.26 -12.69
C ILE A 62 -5.63 3.57 -12.94
N ARG A 63 -6.29 3.97 -14.03
CA ARG A 63 -7.45 3.23 -14.53
C ARG A 63 -6.99 1.88 -15.07
N TYR A 64 -7.71 0.83 -14.69
CA TYR A 64 -7.47 -0.52 -15.12
C TYR A 64 -8.79 -1.18 -15.51
N HIS A 65 -8.81 -1.84 -16.67
CA HIS A 65 -9.96 -2.57 -17.15
C HIS A 65 -9.70 -4.06 -17.01
N SER A 66 -10.57 -4.77 -16.31
CA SER A 66 -10.43 -6.21 -16.08
C SER A 66 -11.79 -6.88 -16.08
N GLY A 67 -11.98 -7.88 -16.95
CA GLY A 67 -13.24 -8.64 -16.98
C GLY A 67 -14.49 -7.79 -17.23
N GLY A 68 -14.38 -6.69 -17.99
CA GLY A 68 -15.48 -5.75 -18.23
C GLY A 68 -15.72 -4.73 -17.13
N GLU A 69 -14.98 -4.79 -16.02
CA GLU A 69 -15.07 -3.82 -14.94
C GLU A 69 -14.00 -2.72 -15.07
N HIS A 70 -14.39 -1.52 -14.67
CA HIS A 70 -13.46 -0.41 -14.42
C HIS A 70 -13.05 -0.44 -12.96
N VAL A 71 -11.74 -0.43 -12.69
CA VAL A 71 -11.20 -0.31 -11.33
C VAL A 71 -10.00 0.63 -11.33
N LEU A 72 -9.64 1.13 -10.15
CA LEU A 72 -8.36 1.78 -9.92
C LEU A 72 -7.35 0.79 -9.34
N ARG A 73 -6.10 0.89 -9.81
CA ARG A 73 -4.96 0.13 -9.30
C ARG A 73 -3.82 1.08 -8.98
N LEU A 74 -3.07 0.77 -7.92
CA LEU A 74 -1.80 1.44 -7.64
C LEU A 74 -0.74 0.95 -8.64
N CYS A 75 0.02 1.88 -9.18
CA CYS A 75 1.11 1.66 -10.12
C CYS A 75 2.38 2.29 -9.56
N GLU A 76 3.48 1.54 -9.56
CA GLU A 76 4.78 2.07 -9.20
C GLU A 76 5.33 2.98 -10.29
N ASP A 77 5.88 4.13 -9.87
CA ASP A 77 6.42 5.11 -10.80
C ASP A 77 7.71 4.64 -11.45
N ALA A 78 8.65 4.13 -10.64
CA ALA A 78 9.96 3.70 -11.11
C ALA A 78 9.91 2.58 -12.17
N THR A 79 8.91 1.70 -12.10
CA THR A 79 8.86 0.50 -12.94
C THR A 79 7.62 0.38 -13.79
N GLY A 80 6.54 1.12 -13.53
CA GLY A 80 5.23 0.94 -14.15
C GLY A 80 4.51 -0.36 -13.75
N LEU A 81 5.02 -1.12 -12.78
CA LEU A 81 4.38 -2.36 -12.33
C LEU A 81 3.20 -2.06 -11.39
N LEU A 82 2.23 -2.96 -11.36
CA LEU A 82 1.05 -2.86 -10.51
C LEU A 82 1.36 -3.28 -9.07
N MET A 83 0.64 -2.68 -8.13
CA MET A 83 0.66 -3.09 -6.73
C MET A 83 -0.56 -3.93 -6.37
N GLY A 84 -0.32 -5.04 -5.69
CA GLY A 84 -1.38 -5.84 -5.10
C GLY A 84 -2.07 -5.08 -3.95
N PRO A 85 -3.41 -5.15 -3.80
CA PRO A 85 -4.15 -4.44 -2.74
C PRO A 85 -3.85 -4.98 -1.32
N THR A 86 -3.15 -6.10 -1.22
CA THR A 86 -2.71 -6.74 0.03
C THR A 86 -1.22 -6.62 0.26
N ASP A 87 -0.50 -5.84 -0.55
CA ASP A 87 0.94 -5.68 -0.39
C ASP A 87 1.26 -5.01 0.95
N ARG A 88 2.12 -5.67 1.73
CA ARG A 88 2.47 -5.24 3.09
C ARG A 88 3.30 -3.95 3.12
N ARG A 89 3.92 -3.59 2.00
CA ARG A 89 4.73 -2.37 1.83
C ARG A 89 3.87 -1.10 1.69
N LEU A 90 2.56 -1.23 1.48
CA LEU A 90 1.65 -0.07 1.43
C LEU A 90 1.45 0.57 2.81
N ALA A 91 1.39 -0.23 3.87
CA ALA A 91 1.13 0.29 5.22
C ALA A 91 2.27 1.18 5.77
N PRO A 92 3.57 0.84 5.58
CA PRO A 92 4.67 1.76 5.86
C PRO A 92 4.57 3.09 5.11
N ALA A 93 4.06 3.08 3.87
CA ALA A 93 3.79 4.29 3.08
C ALA A 93 2.50 5.04 3.48
N GLY A 94 1.84 4.65 4.58
CA GLY A 94 0.58 5.27 5.04
C GLY A 94 -0.64 4.96 4.17
N ILE A 95 -0.54 3.95 3.28
CA ILE A 95 -1.60 3.59 2.33
C ILE A 95 -2.31 2.33 2.80
N TYR A 96 -3.63 2.43 2.98
CA TYR A 96 -4.48 1.33 3.46
C TYR A 96 -5.57 1.00 2.44
N VAL A 97 -5.39 -0.08 1.70
CA VAL A 97 -6.41 -0.58 0.77
C VAL A 97 -7.30 -1.59 1.47
N SER A 98 -8.62 -1.61 1.29
CA SER A 98 -9.48 -2.68 1.83
C SER A 98 -10.60 -3.04 0.88
N ASN A 99 -10.80 -4.33 0.64
CA ASN A 99 -12.11 -4.83 0.24
C ASN A 99 -13.03 -4.71 1.45
N LEU A 100 -14.20 -4.11 1.27
CA LEU A 100 -15.15 -3.91 2.34
C LEU A 100 -15.90 -5.21 2.66
N ARG A 101 -16.63 -5.19 3.77
CA ARG A 101 -17.42 -6.31 4.28
C ARG A 101 -18.80 -5.82 4.71
N GLY A 102 -19.79 -6.68 4.53
CA GLY A 102 -21.15 -6.45 4.99
C GLY A 102 -22.05 -5.75 3.98
N GLU A 103 -21.60 -5.59 2.73
CA GLU A 103 -22.40 -5.07 1.60
C GLU A 103 -23.76 -5.79 1.50
N SER A 104 -23.78 -7.10 1.74
CA SER A 104 -24.99 -7.93 1.71
C SER A 104 -26.04 -7.55 2.76
N TYR A 105 -25.62 -6.96 3.90
CA TYR A 105 -26.51 -6.45 4.95
C TYR A 105 -26.97 -5.01 4.69
N HIS A 106 -26.29 -4.30 3.78
CA HIS A 106 -26.48 -2.86 3.51
C HIS A 106 -26.80 -2.57 2.04
N LYS A 107 -27.40 -3.54 1.32
CA LYS A 107 -27.67 -3.48 -0.12
C LYS A 107 -28.33 -2.17 -0.59
N THR A 108 -29.28 -1.64 0.19
CA THR A 108 -29.96 -0.38 -0.15
C THR A 108 -29.00 0.81 -0.12
N ALA A 109 -28.12 0.88 0.88
CA ALA A 109 -27.12 1.94 0.97
C ALA A 109 -26.07 1.79 -0.14
N CYS A 110 -25.59 0.57 -0.39
CA CYS A 110 -24.67 0.28 -1.49
C CYS A 110 -25.25 0.66 -2.86
N ARG A 111 -26.54 0.37 -3.10
CA ARG A 111 -27.21 0.70 -4.36
C ARG A 111 -27.42 2.21 -4.53
N ARG A 112 -27.75 2.94 -3.46
CA ARG A 112 -28.04 4.39 -3.55
C ARG A 112 -26.76 5.21 -3.66
N GLY A 113 -25.72 4.84 -2.92
CA GLY A 113 -24.44 5.55 -2.91
C GLY A 113 -23.68 5.44 -4.23
N ASN A 114 -22.88 6.46 -4.52
CA ASN A 114 -21.93 6.41 -5.63
C ASN A 114 -20.60 5.84 -5.11
N PHE A 115 -20.28 4.62 -5.52
CA PHE A 115 -19.01 3.94 -5.22
C PHE A 115 -18.20 3.69 -6.49
N SER A 116 -18.42 4.48 -7.55
CA SER A 116 -17.66 4.34 -8.79
C SER A 116 -16.16 4.57 -8.52
N PRO A 117 -15.25 3.84 -9.19
CA PRO A 117 -13.81 4.02 -8.99
C PRO A 117 -13.37 5.48 -9.12
N GLY A 118 -12.60 5.96 -8.14
CA GLY A 118 -12.13 7.34 -8.01
C GLY A 118 -13.10 8.28 -7.30
N THR A 119 -14.30 7.83 -6.95
CA THR A 119 -15.26 8.62 -6.17
C THR A 119 -14.82 8.68 -4.71
N ALA A 120 -14.87 9.87 -4.11
CA ALA A 120 -14.65 10.05 -2.68
C ALA A 120 -15.71 9.27 -1.87
N VAL A 121 -15.29 8.76 -0.72
CA VAL A 121 -16.16 8.07 0.24
C VAL A 121 -15.80 8.53 1.64
N GLN A 122 -16.73 8.39 2.58
CA GLN A 122 -16.53 8.87 3.94
C GLN A 122 -16.21 7.73 4.90
N LEU A 123 -15.27 7.99 5.81
CA LEU A 123 -14.93 7.11 6.93
C LEU A 123 -15.79 7.50 8.13
N LYS A 124 -16.57 6.55 8.65
CA LYS A 124 -17.38 6.77 9.84
C LYS A 124 -16.90 5.87 10.96
N ARG A 125 -16.35 6.48 12.00
CA ARG A 125 -15.91 5.79 13.21
C ARG A 125 -17.12 5.40 14.08
N GLU A 126 -17.18 4.14 14.51
CA GLU A 126 -18.25 3.63 15.40
C GLU A 126 -17.65 2.95 16.66
N PRO A 127 -17.23 3.73 17.68
CA PRO A 127 -16.54 3.18 18.86
C PRO A 127 -17.45 2.34 19.76
N ASN A 128 -18.76 2.58 19.70
CA ASN A 128 -19.78 1.87 20.48
C ASN A 128 -20.43 0.72 19.70
N ASN A 129 -19.84 0.28 18.58
CA ASN A 129 -20.36 -0.84 17.81
C ASN A 129 -20.28 -2.14 18.63
N SER A 130 -21.41 -2.83 18.77
CA SER A 130 -21.54 -4.02 19.63
C SER A 130 -20.71 -5.23 19.18
N HIS A 131 -20.24 -5.26 17.94
CA HIS A 131 -19.50 -6.38 17.36
C HIS A 131 -17.99 -6.14 17.23
N ASP A 132 -17.58 -4.87 17.12
CA ASP A 132 -16.18 -4.48 16.99
C ASP A 132 -15.97 -3.03 17.48
N PRO A 133 -15.30 -2.79 18.62
CA PRO A 133 -15.05 -1.43 19.10
C PRO A 133 -14.14 -0.62 18.18
N PHE A 134 -13.43 -1.27 17.24
CA PHE A 134 -12.60 -0.61 16.23
C PHE A 134 -13.34 -0.42 14.90
N ALA A 135 -14.66 -0.61 14.85
CA ALA A 135 -15.43 -0.48 13.62
C ALA A 135 -15.20 0.87 12.94
N VAL A 136 -14.89 0.77 11.64
CA VAL A 136 -14.83 1.88 10.69
C VAL A 136 -15.75 1.52 9.53
N ALA A 137 -16.87 2.22 9.47
CA ALA A 137 -17.85 2.12 8.41
C ALA A 137 -17.46 3.01 7.23
N ILE A 138 -17.95 2.66 6.04
CA ILE A 138 -17.86 3.45 4.82
C ILE A 138 -19.28 3.88 4.42
N THR A 139 -19.42 5.17 4.10
CA THR A 139 -20.63 5.72 3.49
C THR A 139 -20.28 6.36 2.15
N ALA A 140 -21.29 6.62 1.32
CA ALA A 140 -21.10 7.51 0.18
C ALA A 140 -20.72 8.91 0.67
N ASP A 141 -20.07 9.69 -0.19
CA ASP A 141 -19.75 11.10 0.05
C ASP A 141 -20.98 11.98 -0.18
N ALA A 142 -21.92 11.87 0.75
CA ALA A 142 -23.13 12.68 0.79
C ALA A 142 -23.57 12.83 2.25
N ASP A 143 -24.11 14.01 2.58
CA ASP A 143 -24.58 14.30 3.93
C ASP A 143 -25.63 13.29 4.40
N GLY A 144 -25.41 12.72 5.58
CA GLY A 144 -26.31 11.74 6.17
C GLY A 144 -26.38 10.39 5.43
N ALA A 145 -25.42 10.09 4.54
CA ALA A 145 -25.38 8.82 3.84
C ALA A 145 -25.38 7.62 4.81
N ALA A 146 -26.20 6.62 4.50
CA ALA A 146 -26.24 5.38 5.27
C ALA A 146 -24.94 4.57 5.12
N VAL A 147 -24.63 3.77 6.13
CA VAL A 147 -23.51 2.82 6.10
C VAL A 147 -23.73 1.82 4.97
N ALA A 148 -22.76 1.76 4.06
CA ALA A 148 -22.75 0.83 2.93
C ALA A 148 -21.99 -0.45 3.27
N ALA A 149 -20.87 -0.34 3.99
CA ALA A 149 -20.08 -1.50 4.40
C ALA A 149 -19.05 -1.11 5.45
N TYR A 150 -18.26 -2.08 5.92
CA TYR A 150 -17.22 -1.89 6.92
C TYR A 150 -15.85 -2.26 6.38
N VAL A 151 -14.83 -1.57 6.86
CA VAL A 151 -13.44 -2.00 6.70
C VAL A 151 -13.24 -3.33 7.43
N ASN A 152 -12.42 -4.23 6.87
CA ASN A 152 -12.13 -5.50 7.56
C ASN A 152 -11.48 -5.27 8.93
N LYS A 153 -11.73 -6.17 9.89
CA LYS A 153 -11.30 -6.00 11.31
C LYS A 153 -9.80 -5.73 11.48
N ALA A 154 -8.94 -6.38 10.68
CA ALA A 154 -7.50 -6.22 10.78
C ALA A 154 -7.07 -4.78 10.44
N LYS A 155 -7.64 -4.20 9.36
CA LYS A 155 -7.33 -2.83 8.94
C LYS A 155 -8.10 -1.79 9.76
N ALA A 156 -9.31 -2.12 10.21
CA ALA A 156 -10.15 -1.26 11.03
C ALA A 156 -9.45 -0.84 12.33
N ARG A 157 -8.70 -1.75 12.97
CA ARG A 157 -7.90 -1.42 14.18
C ARG A 157 -6.88 -0.29 13.95
N THR A 158 -6.20 -0.30 12.81
CA THR A 158 -5.22 0.75 12.47
C THR A 158 -5.93 2.06 12.14
N LEU A 159 -6.94 2.00 11.28
CA LEU A 159 -7.69 3.19 10.87
C LEU A 159 -8.43 3.84 12.04
N ALA A 160 -9.02 3.04 12.92
CA ALA A 160 -9.69 3.53 14.13
C ALA A 160 -8.75 4.38 14.98
N LYS A 161 -7.52 3.89 15.24
CA LYS A 161 -6.52 4.67 15.98
C LYS A 161 -6.18 5.98 15.29
N LEU A 162 -5.95 5.95 13.97
CA LEU A 162 -5.62 7.16 13.21
C LEU A 162 -6.75 8.20 13.29
N LEU A 163 -8.01 7.76 13.13
CA LEU A 163 -9.19 8.62 13.28
C LEU A 163 -9.35 9.14 14.71
N ASP A 164 -9.19 8.28 15.71
CA ASP A 164 -9.30 8.63 17.13
C ASP A 164 -8.18 9.63 17.55
N HIS A 165 -7.03 9.62 16.86
CA HIS A 165 -5.95 10.61 17.00
C HIS A 165 -6.17 11.90 16.18
N GLY A 166 -7.26 12.03 15.44
CA GLY A 166 -7.56 13.21 14.62
C GLY A 166 -6.71 13.30 13.34
N THR A 167 -6.20 12.17 12.83
CA THR A 167 -5.48 12.16 11.55
C THR A 167 -6.44 12.53 10.42
N ASP A 168 -6.06 13.50 9.59
CA ASP A 168 -6.81 13.88 8.40
C ASP A 168 -6.68 12.82 7.30
N LEU A 169 -7.62 11.87 7.31
CA LEU A 169 -7.68 10.76 6.37
C LEU A 169 -8.71 11.01 5.28
N ALA A 170 -8.30 10.80 4.03
CA ALA A 170 -9.18 10.75 2.87
C ALA A 170 -9.37 9.31 2.40
N ALA A 171 -10.53 9.04 1.80
CA ALA A 171 -10.84 7.72 1.24
C ALA A 171 -11.46 7.84 -0.15
N VAL A 172 -11.09 6.92 -1.05
CA VAL A 172 -11.68 6.80 -2.38
C VAL A 172 -12.08 5.36 -2.67
N SER A 173 -13.12 5.19 -3.46
CA SER A 173 -13.46 3.88 -4.03
C SER A 173 -12.44 3.47 -5.10
N LEU A 174 -11.90 2.26 -5.01
CA LEU A 174 -11.08 1.63 -6.06
C LEU A 174 -11.91 0.71 -6.96
N ARG A 175 -12.94 0.08 -6.39
CA ARG A 175 -13.92 -0.78 -7.08
C ARG A 175 -15.28 -0.53 -6.45
N GLY A 176 -16.30 -0.48 -7.30
CA GLY A 176 -17.69 -0.35 -6.90
C GLY A 176 -18.51 0.06 -8.11
N THR A 177 -19.72 0.56 -7.86
CA THR A 177 -20.66 0.93 -8.92
C THR A 177 -21.19 2.34 -8.74
N SER A 178 -21.71 2.91 -9.82
CA SER A 178 -22.43 4.18 -9.78
C SER A 178 -23.74 4.06 -8.98
N SER A 179 -24.26 5.20 -8.55
CA SER A 179 -25.56 5.29 -7.89
C SER A 179 -26.66 4.61 -8.72
N ASN A 180 -27.61 4.03 -8.00
CA ASN A 180 -28.75 3.26 -8.49
C ASN A 180 -28.42 1.93 -9.18
N THR A 181 -27.15 1.51 -9.18
CA THR A 181 -26.69 0.23 -9.70
C THR A 181 -26.50 -0.79 -8.59
N ALA A 182 -26.75 -2.08 -8.86
CA ALA A 182 -26.45 -3.13 -7.90
C ALA A 182 -24.95 -3.19 -7.62
N CYS A 183 -24.58 -3.11 -6.34
CA CYS A 183 -23.19 -3.08 -5.90
C CYS A 183 -22.91 -4.35 -5.08
N GLU A 184 -22.16 -5.29 -5.66
CA GLU A 184 -21.82 -6.55 -4.99
C GLU A 184 -20.54 -6.48 -4.17
N GLN A 185 -19.65 -5.56 -4.54
CA GLN A 185 -18.37 -5.40 -3.88
C GLN A 185 -17.90 -3.95 -3.96
N VAL A 186 -17.46 -3.44 -2.81
CA VAL A 186 -16.74 -2.16 -2.74
C VAL A 186 -15.33 -2.42 -2.23
N SER A 187 -14.34 -1.75 -2.83
CA SER A 187 -13.02 -1.64 -2.23
C SER A 187 -12.58 -0.20 -2.19
N VAL A 188 -11.82 0.16 -1.16
CA VAL A 188 -11.41 1.54 -0.89
C VAL A 188 -9.90 1.62 -0.70
N LEU A 189 -9.34 2.78 -0.98
CA LEU A 189 -8.03 3.21 -0.51
C LEU A 189 -8.23 4.32 0.51
N VAL A 190 -7.53 4.23 1.62
CA VAL A 190 -7.48 5.23 2.68
C VAL A 190 -6.03 5.66 2.87
N THR A 191 -5.79 6.96 2.93
CA THR A 191 -4.48 7.57 3.23
C THR A 191 -4.70 9.01 3.70
N ARG A 192 -3.64 9.76 4.00
CA ARG A 192 -3.74 11.20 4.29
C ARG A 192 -4.30 11.96 3.08
N ALA A 193 -4.96 13.08 3.31
CA ALA A 193 -5.56 13.87 2.22
C ALA A 193 -4.56 14.34 1.16
N ASP A 194 -3.36 14.77 1.57
CA ASP A 194 -2.29 15.22 0.67
C ASP A 194 -1.70 14.08 -0.18
N VAL A 195 -1.49 12.92 0.43
CA VAL A 195 -1.08 11.70 -0.27
C VAL A 195 -2.17 11.26 -1.23
N MET A 196 -3.45 11.32 -0.85
CA MET A 196 -4.57 10.98 -1.74
C MET A 196 -4.57 11.86 -2.99
N ALA A 197 -4.39 13.18 -2.83
CA ALA A 197 -4.31 14.12 -3.93
C ALA A 197 -3.14 13.78 -4.88
N HIS A 198 -1.98 13.41 -4.33
CA HIS A 198 -0.85 12.93 -5.12
C HIS A 198 -1.18 11.65 -5.88
N LEU A 199 -1.68 10.62 -5.20
CA LEU A 199 -2.02 9.32 -5.81
C LEU A 199 -3.03 9.46 -6.94
N LEU A 200 -4.00 10.37 -6.84
CA LEU A 200 -5.00 10.63 -7.88
C LEU A 200 -4.50 11.54 -9.01
N SER A 201 -3.38 12.22 -8.82
CA SER A 201 -2.86 13.16 -9.81
C SER A 201 -2.49 12.44 -11.12
N PRO A 202 -2.51 13.14 -12.27
CA PRO A 202 -2.10 12.53 -13.52
C PRO A 202 -0.66 12.04 -13.44
N ARG A 203 -0.48 10.73 -13.64
CA ARG A 203 0.85 10.12 -13.63
C ARG A 203 1.76 10.79 -14.68
N PRO A 204 2.97 11.27 -14.29
CA PRO A 204 3.86 11.98 -15.21
C PRO A 204 4.19 11.17 -16.48
N ARG A 205 4.15 11.84 -17.64
CA ARG A 205 4.30 11.19 -18.96
C ARG A 205 5.68 10.63 -19.24
N HIS A 206 6.70 11.08 -18.53
CA HIS A 206 8.09 10.61 -18.69
C HIS A 206 8.35 9.29 -17.94
N LEU A 207 7.43 8.86 -17.05
CA LEU A 207 7.58 7.61 -16.31
C LEU A 207 7.31 6.38 -17.19
N PRO A 208 7.92 5.22 -16.90
CA PRO A 208 7.67 3.97 -17.61
C PRO A 208 6.18 3.65 -17.74
N LYS A 209 5.69 3.25 -18.92
CA LYS A 209 4.27 2.91 -19.12
C LYS A 209 3.80 1.84 -18.12
N PRO A 210 2.55 1.92 -17.62
CA PRO A 210 1.97 0.87 -16.80
C PRO A 210 2.06 -0.50 -17.48
N ALA A 211 2.33 -1.56 -16.71
CA ALA A 211 2.62 -2.89 -17.23
C ALA A 211 1.51 -3.47 -18.12
N HIS A 212 0.26 -3.08 -17.85
CA HIS A 212 -0.91 -3.51 -18.62
C HIS A 212 -1.11 -2.75 -19.95
N GLN A 213 -0.29 -1.73 -20.22
CA GLN A 213 -0.31 -0.93 -21.45
C GLN A 213 0.96 -1.14 -22.30
N ARG A 214 1.80 -2.11 -21.91
CA ARG A 214 3.01 -2.48 -22.63
C ARG A 214 2.73 -3.51 -23.70
#